data_AF-A0A6I6GNL3-F1
#
_entry.id   AF-A0A6I6GNL3-F1
#
_cell.length_a   1.000
_cell.length_b   1.000
_cell.length_c   1.000
_cell.angle_alpha   90.00
_cell.angle_beta   90.00
_cell.angle_gamma   90.00
#
_symmetry.space_group_name_H-M   'P 1'
#
loop_
_entity.id
_entity.type
_entity.pdbx_description
1 polymer ?
#
loop_
_entity_poly.entity_id
_entity_poly.type
_entity_poly.pdbx_seq_one_letter_code
_entity_poly.pdbx_strand_id
1 'polypeptide(L)'
;MPDFEFDVDTSIAAGWDRFAARLAELLRDLVPGATFDLAVPVLGSPSTRTPYVRFTAADDGNIHAEVSGGGSEDSPEPLGPVRLRQLVALGWAPGASTESGLGLTFPVDRAPEVAHLVAGTMERVFGIPHPVFLHDVSEPQDPSVSEPQEPSTGRSEDPAPADVDFRPRMIATPDEATRALESVLSEVYQRRVTPDEHDVFTVPAGYVLLFIRAHRSLPLVVLRSPLVSSVEDPAAAEAEVAILNRDSLWCRYVFDGETISAEAEFVDRVFVPVNFKIHLAEISAELDDVYSDLAHRVTGRRWRDLRAADDHRPREQ
;
A
#
# COMPACT_ATOMS: atom_id res chain seq x y z
N MET A 1 -8.93 -3.00 -30.05
CA MET A 1 -7.58 -2.42 -29.89
C MET A 1 -6.94 -3.17 -28.73
N PRO A 2 -6.13 -4.23 -28.97
CA PRO A 2 -5.71 -5.14 -27.91
C PRO A 2 -4.35 -4.79 -27.26
N ASP A 3 -3.57 -3.84 -27.78
CA ASP A 3 -2.18 -3.62 -27.34
C ASP A 3 -2.02 -2.68 -26.12
N PHE A 4 -3.10 -2.38 -25.40
CA PHE A 4 -3.07 -1.55 -24.18
C PHE A 4 -3.69 -2.30 -23.00
N GLU A 5 -3.44 -3.60 -22.89
CA GLU A 5 -3.83 -4.35 -21.70
C GLU A 5 -2.97 -3.89 -20.52
N PHE A 6 -3.62 -3.56 -19.41
CA PHE A 6 -2.98 -3.19 -18.17
C PHE A 6 -2.87 -4.47 -17.35
N ASP A 7 -1.69 -5.10 -17.35
CA ASP A 7 -1.47 -6.33 -16.59
C ASP A 7 -1.18 -5.99 -15.12
N VAL A 8 -2.27 -5.91 -14.34
CA VAL A 8 -2.26 -5.62 -12.91
C VAL A 8 -1.43 -6.65 -12.16
N ASP A 9 -1.60 -7.94 -12.47
CA ASP A 9 -0.99 -9.04 -11.73
C ASP A 9 0.52 -9.05 -11.92
N THR A 10 0.98 -8.81 -13.16
CA THR A 10 2.41 -8.65 -13.45
C THR A 10 3.00 -7.44 -12.72
N SER A 11 2.28 -6.31 -12.65
CA SER A 11 2.77 -5.13 -11.93
C SER A 11 2.81 -5.36 -10.41
N ILE A 12 1.83 -6.07 -9.84
CA ILE A 12 1.83 -6.47 -8.42
C ILE A 12 3.03 -7.38 -8.11
N ALA A 13 3.25 -8.41 -8.93
CA ALA A 13 4.38 -9.33 -8.77
C ALA A 13 5.73 -8.60 -8.85
N ALA A 14 5.90 -7.74 -9.85
CA ALA A 14 7.10 -6.91 -10.01
C ALA A 14 7.32 -5.96 -8.81
N GLY A 15 6.23 -5.48 -8.20
CA GLY A 15 6.26 -4.72 -6.95
C GLY A 15 6.89 -5.50 -5.80
N TRP A 16 6.41 -6.72 -5.56
CA TRP A 16 6.94 -7.61 -4.51
C TRP A 16 8.39 -8.02 -4.75
N ASP A 17 8.78 -8.32 -5.99
CA ASP A 17 10.16 -8.66 -6.35
C ASP A 17 11.11 -7.47 -6.09
N ARG A 18 10.70 -6.25 -6.47
CA ARG A 18 11.47 -5.03 -6.20
C ARG A 18 11.59 -4.77 -4.70
N PHE A 19 10.52 -5.00 -3.95
CA PHE A 19 10.54 -4.89 -2.49
C PHE A 19 11.53 -5.89 -1.88
N ALA A 20 11.48 -7.16 -2.28
CA ALA A 20 12.38 -8.19 -1.79
C ALA A 20 13.85 -7.87 -2.12
N ALA A 21 14.14 -7.39 -3.33
CA ALA A 21 15.48 -6.96 -3.72
C ALA A 21 16.00 -5.82 -2.83
N ARG A 22 15.18 -4.78 -2.61
CA ARG A 22 15.53 -3.62 -1.77
C ARG A 22 15.69 -3.99 -0.30
N LEU A 23 14.82 -4.85 0.22
CA LEU A 23 14.94 -5.36 1.59
C LEU A 23 16.24 -6.16 1.74
N ALA A 24 16.57 -7.01 0.76
CA ALA A 24 17.81 -7.77 0.80
C ALA A 24 19.06 -6.88 0.77
N GLU A 25 19.03 -5.74 0.09
CA GLU A 25 20.08 -4.71 0.14
C GLU A 25 20.14 -4.06 1.52
N LEU A 26 19.01 -3.62 2.06
CA LEU A 26 18.93 -3.02 3.39
C LEU A 26 19.48 -3.95 4.48
N LEU A 27 19.08 -5.23 4.46
CA LEU A 27 19.54 -6.23 5.42
C LEU A 27 21.06 -6.45 5.34
N ARG A 28 21.65 -6.36 4.15
CA ARG A 28 23.11 -6.46 3.95
C ARG A 28 23.87 -5.28 4.54
N ASP A 29 23.23 -4.11 4.60
CA ASP A 29 23.82 -2.87 5.08
C ASP A 29 23.52 -2.59 6.57
N LEU A 30 22.78 -3.49 7.26
CA LEU A 30 22.51 -3.35 8.68
C LEU A 30 23.79 -3.42 9.51
N VAL A 31 23.97 -2.43 10.38
CA VAL A 31 25.07 -2.37 11.34
C VAL A 31 24.75 -3.29 12.53
N PRO A 32 25.73 -4.03 13.10
CA PRO A 32 25.49 -4.83 14.29
C PRO A 32 24.84 -4.04 15.43
N GLY A 33 23.83 -4.64 16.06
CA GLY A 33 22.97 -4.01 17.08
C GLY A 33 21.82 -3.16 16.52
N ALA A 34 21.77 -2.88 15.21
CA ALA A 34 20.64 -2.19 14.61
C ALA A 34 19.39 -3.08 14.62
N THR A 35 18.25 -2.45 14.93
CA THR A 35 16.92 -3.06 14.83
C THR A 35 16.10 -2.28 13.82
N PHE A 36 15.34 -3.00 12.98
CA PHE A 36 14.49 -2.44 11.93
C PHE A 36 13.16 -3.20 11.92
N ASP A 37 12.05 -2.45 11.98
CA ASP A 37 10.71 -3.02 12.01
C ASP A 37 9.98 -2.67 10.70
N LEU A 38 9.44 -3.69 10.04
CA LEU A 38 8.62 -3.54 8.85
C LEU A 38 7.15 -3.81 9.19
N ALA A 39 6.27 -2.83 9.04
CA ALA A 39 4.83 -3.00 9.26
C ALA A 39 3.96 -2.19 8.29
N VAL A 40 2.65 -2.32 8.48
CA VAL A 40 1.63 -1.52 7.77
C VAL A 40 1.17 -0.41 8.72
N PRO A 41 1.15 0.88 8.32
CA PRO A 41 0.50 1.90 9.12
C PRO A 41 -1.01 1.78 8.97
N VAL A 42 -1.74 1.67 10.08
CA VAL A 42 -3.19 1.90 10.07
C VAL A 42 -3.42 3.39 10.31
N LEU A 43 -3.63 4.16 9.25
CA LEU A 43 -3.96 5.59 9.35
C LEU A 43 -5.20 5.77 10.24
N GLY A 44 -5.06 6.53 11.33
CA GLY A 44 -6.17 6.90 12.22
C GLY A 44 -6.54 5.88 13.30
N SER A 45 -5.79 4.78 13.47
CA SER A 45 -5.97 3.87 14.60
C SER A 45 -4.75 3.92 15.53
N PRO A 46 -4.91 4.13 16.86
CA PRO A 46 -3.82 4.02 17.83
C PRO A 46 -3.39 2.56 18.07
N SER A 47 -3.70 1.63 17.16
CA SER A 47 -3.46 0.22 17.38
C SER A 47 -2.00 -0.13 17.13
N THR A 48 -1.28 -0.32 18.23
CA THR A 48 0.00 -1.04 18.36
C THR A 48 -0.08 -2.52 17.93
N ARG A 49 -1.12 -2.92 17.16
CA ARG A 49 -1.50 -4.30 16.81
C ARG A 49 -1.21 -4.67 15.35
N THR A 50 -0.57 -3.82 14.56
CA THR A 50 -0.34 -4.16 13.16
C THR A 50 0.71 -5.26 13.01
N PRO A 51 0.52 -6.24 12.11
CA PRO A 51 1.53 -7.25 11.86
C PRO A 51 2.86 -6.61 11.46
N TYR A 52 3.95 -7.08 12.04
CA TYR A 52 5.29 -6.58 11.74
C TYR A 52 6.27 -7.73 11.56
N VAL A 53 7.37 -7.43 10.87
CA VAL A 53 8.58 -8.25 10.89
C VAL A 53 9.72 -7.40 11.42
N ARG A 54 10.31 -7.82 12.53
CA ARG A 54 11.45 -7.18 13.20
C ARG A 54 12.73 -7.86 12.78
N PHE A 55 13.73 -7.08 12.40
CA PHE A 55 15.07 -7.55 12.08
C PHE A 55 16.06 -6.99 13.09
N THR A 56 16.95 -7.83 13.62
CA THR A 56 18.01 -7.41 14.52
C THR A 56 19.33 -7.99 14.02
N ALA A 57 20.29 -7.11 13.70
CA ALA A 57 21.62 -7.53 13.30
C ALA A 57 22.47 -7.89 14.52
N ALA A 58 23.06 -9.09 14.52
CA ALA A 58 23.95 -9.56 15.58
C ALA A 58 25.43 -9.30 15.22
N ASP A 59 26.29 -9.28 16.24
CA ASP A 59 27.73 -9.02 16.09
C ASP A 59 28.51 -10.12 15.35
N ASP A 60 27.89 -11.27 15.12
CA ASP A 60 28.49 -12.45 14.48
C ASP A 60 28.23 -12.53 12.96
N GLY A 61 27.64 -11.49 12.37
CA GLY A 61 27.29 -11.46 10.95
C GLY A 61 25.99 -12.20 10.61
N ASN A 62 25.23 -12.62 11.64
CA ASN A 62 23.87 -13.11 11.48
C ASN A 62 22.84 -11.99 11.71
N ILE A 63 21.67 -12.19 11.12
CA ILE A 63 20.49 -11.36 11.33
C ILE A 63 19.40 -12.25 11.92
N HIS A 64 18.75 -11.76 12.97
CA HIS A 64 17.55 -12.36 13.51
C HIS A 64 16.34 -11.68 12.88
N ALA A 65 15.40 -12.47 12.33
CA ALA A 65 14.10 -11.98 11.90
C ALA A 65 13.00 -12.62 12.75
N GLU A 66 12.09 -11.78 13.26
CA GLU A 66 10.92 -12.20 14.04
C GLU A 66 9.65 -11.67 13.37
N VAL A 67 8.64 -12.52 13.24
CA VAL A 67 7.31 -12.13 12.74
C VAL A 67 6.33 -12.05 13.90
N SER A 68 5.58 -10.95 13.94
CA SER A 68 4.67 -10.70 15.05
C SER A 68 3.49 -11.69 15.08
N GLY A 69 3.06 -12.00 16.30
CA GLY A 69 1.93 -12.88 16.58
C GLY A 69 0.55 -12.28 16.25
N GLY A 70 0.48 -11.04 15.74
CA GLY A 70 -0.78 -10.33 15.53
C GLY A 70 -1.29 -9.51 16.73
N GLY A 71 -0.48 -9.35 17.79
CA GLY A 71 -0.69 -8.39 18.87
C GLY A 71 0.51 -7.48 19.09
N SER A 72 0.40 -6.58 20.07
CA SER A 72 1.50 -5.68 20.46
C SER A 72 2.54 -6.40 21.32
N GLU A 73 3.72 -5.82 21.48
CA GLU A 73 4.75 -6.31 22.41
C GLU A 73 4.21 -6.43 23.85
N ASP A 74 3.33 -5.50 24.24
CA ASP A 74 2.66 -5.48 25.55
C ASP A 74 1.44 -6.42 25.66
N SER A 75 0.89 -6.89 24.54
CA SER A 75 -0.30 -7.75 24.50
C SER A 75 -0.32 -8.56 23.21
N PRO A 76 0.45 -9.66 23.15
CA PRO A 76 0.50 -10.52 21.98
C PRO A 76 -0.80 -11.33 21.89
N GLU A 77 -1.77 -10.82 21.14
CA GLU A 77 -2.90 -11.63 20.68
C GLU A 77 -2.35 -12.78 19.81
N PRO A 78 -2.71 -14.05 20.06
CA PRO A 78 -2.15 -15.17 19.31
C PRO A 78 -2.68 -15.22 17.87
N LEU A 79 -1.78 -15.49 16.90
CA LEU A 79 -2.20 -15.79 15.53
C LEU A 79 -3.19 -16.97 15.54
N GLY A 80 -4.31 -16.79 14.86
CA GLY A 80 -5.23 -17.89 14.59
C GLY A 80 -4.50 -19.08 13.94
N PRO A 81 -4.94 -20.34 14.20
CA PRO A 81 -4.21 -21.55 13.82
C PRO A 81 -3.99 -21.71 12.31
N VAL A 82 -4.78 -21.02 11.47
CA VAL A 82 -4.59 -21.00 10.02
C VAL A 82 -3.36 -20.17 9.63
N ARG A 83 -3.25 -18.93 10.12
CA ARG A 83 -2.10 -18.05 9.83
C ARG A 83 -0.80 -18.64 10.35
N LEU A 84 -0.83 -19.23 11.54
CA LEU A 84 0.34 -19.92 12.10
C LEU A 84 0.83 -21.04 11.17
N ARG A 85 -0.07 -21.88 10.64
CA ARG A 85 0.29 -22.92 9.67
C ARG A 85 0.85 -22.35 8.37
N GLN A 86 0.30 -21.22 7.90
CA GLN A 86 0.79 -20.57 6.69
C GLN A 86 2.22 -20.02 6.89
N LEU A 87 2.51 -19.40 8.04
CA LEU A 87 3.87 -18.94 8.37
C LEU A 87 4.86 -20.10 8.44
N VAL A 88 4.50 -21.18 9.13
CA VAL A 88 5.35 -22.39 9.20
C VAL A 88 5.58 -22.98 7.81
N ALA A 89 4.55 -23.02 6.96
CA ALA A 89 4.67 -23.50 5.58
C ALA A 89 5.55 -22.59 4.70
N LEU A 90 5.62 -21.29 4.99
CA LEU A 90 6.53 -20.35 4.31
C LEU A 90 7.98 -20.47 4.79
N GLY A 91 8.23 -21.14 5.92
CA GLY A 91 9.57 -21.40 6.46
C GLY A 91 9.88 -20.68 7.77
N TRP A 92 8.91 -20.02 8.39
CA TRP A 92 9.08 -19.49 9.75
C TRP A 92 9.12 -20.62 10.77
N ALA A 93 10.05 -20.54 11.73
CA ALA A 93 10.21 -21.54 12.78
C ALA A 93 9.83 -20.96 14.15
N PRO A 94 9.40 -21.79 15.13
CA PRO A 94 9.31 -21.35 16.51
C PRO A 94 10.68 -20.86 17.00
N GLY A 95 10.71 -19.69 17.62
CA GLY A 95 11.94 -19.15 18.22
C GLY A 95 12.52 -20.09 19.29
N ALA A 96 13.81 -19.89 19.61
CA ALA A 96 14.48 -20.62 20.68
C ALA A 96 14.02 -20.17 22.09
N SER A 97 13.47 -18.95 22.21
CA SER A 97 12.84 -18.42 23.42
C SER A 97 11.33 -18.64 23.35
N THR A 98 10.74 -19.10 24.46
CA THR A 98 9.30 -19.30 24.62
C THR A 98 8.47 -18.00 24.68
N GLU A 99 9.14 -16.85 24.68
CA GLU A 99 8.53 -15.51 24.79
C GLU A 99 8.50 -14.76 23.44
N SER A 100 9.36 -15.14 22.49
CA SER A 100 9.41 -14.56 21.15
C SER A 100 8.58 -15.42 20.20
N GLY A 101 7.95 -14.80 19.21
CA GLY A 101 7.02 -15.46 18.31
C GLY A 101 7.67 -16.49 17.36
N LEU A 102 7.22 -16.48 16.11
CA LEU A 102 7.91 -17.21 15.06
C LEU A 102 9.09 -16.37 14.58
N GLY A 103 10.26 -16.97 14.38
CA GLY A 103 11.46 -16.27 13.95
C GLY A 103 12.50 -17.20 13.36
N LEU A 104 13.52 -16.60 12.73
CA LEU A 104 14.64 -17.32 12.15
C LEU A 104 15.91 -16.48 12.23
N THR A 105 17.04 -17.16 12.47
CA THR A 105 18.37 -16.53 12.44
C THR A 105 19.10 -17.01 11.21
N PHE A 106 19.70 -16.10 10.46
CA PHE A 106 20.33 -16.40 9.18
C PHE A 106 21.57 -15.55 8.95
N PRO A 107 22.59 -16.08 8.26
CA PRO A 107 23.74 -15.29 7.83
C PRO A 107 23.35 -14.26 6.75
N VAL A 108 24.04 -13.12 6.72
CA VAL A 108 23.72 -11.99 5.85
C VAL A 108 23.73 -12.32 4.34
N ASP A 109 24.46 -13.36 3.93
CA ASP A 109 24.49 -13.88 2.56
C ASP A 109 23.13 -14.47 2.11
N ARG A 110 22.30 -14.92 3.06
CA ARG A 110 20.94 -15.41 2.82
C ARG A 110 19.87 -14.32 2.85
N ALA A 111 20.25 -13.05 2.99
CA ALA A 111 19.30 -11.92 2.96
C ALA A 111 18.34 -11.93 1.76
N PRO A 112 18.74 -12.29 0.52
CA PRO A 112 17.81 -12.40 -0.60
C PRO A 112 16.70 -13.44 -0.38
N GLU A 113 17.02 -14.61 0.18
CA GLU A 113 16.04 -15.67 0.42
C GLU A 113 15.04 -15.26 1.50
N VAL A 114 15.53 -14.64 2.58
CA VAL A 114 14.68 -14.17 3.68
C VAL A 114 13.81 -13.01 3.22
N ALA A 115 14.30 -12.11 2.38
CA ALA A 115 13.50 -11.01 1.84
C ALA A 115 12.29 -11.50 1.02
N HIS A 116 12.45 -12.58 0.23
CA HIS A 116 11.32 -13.20 -0.48
C HIS A 116 10.35 -13.91 0.47
N LEU A 117 10.86 -14.54 1.53
CA LEU A 117 10.03 -15.13 2.58
C LEU A 117 9.17 -14.05 3.28
N VAL A 118 9.75 -12.87 3.54
CA VAL A 118 9.07 -11.72 4.14
C VAL A 118 8.05 -11.13 3.17
N ALA A 119 8.39 -10.96 1.90
CA ALA A 119 7.44 -10.53 0.85
C ALA A 119 6.22 -11.48 0.80
N GLY A 120 6.45 -12.79 0.73
CA GLY A 120 5.38 -13.79 0.75
C GLY A 120 4.58 -13.81 2.05
N THR A 121 5.19 -13.43 3.17
CA THR A 121 4.51 -13.31 4.46
C THR A 121 3.54 -12.13 4.46
N MET A 122 4.01 -10.95 4.05
CA MET A 122 3.20 -9.74 3.96
C MET A 122 2.03 -9.94 2.98
N GLU A 123 2.33 -10.51 1.81
CA GLU A 123 1.34 -10.77 0.75
C GLU A 123 0.31 -11.83 1.17
N ARG A 124 0.76 -13.05 1.49
CA ARG A 124 -0.14 -14.23 1.55
C ARG A 124 -0.69 -14.52 2.94
N VAL A 125 0.00 -14.08 4.00
CA VAL A 125 -0.44 -14.32 5.39
C VAL A 125 -1.15 -13.10 5.95
N PHE A 126 -0.56 -11.92 5.75
CA PHE A 126 -1.15 -10.67 6.21
C PHE A 126 -2.08 -10.03 5.19
N GLY A 127 -2.13 -10.54 3.96
CA GLY A 127 -3.10 -10.11 2.96
C GLY A 127 -2.84 -8.71 2.44
N ILE A 128 -1.59 -8.23 2.54
CA ILE A 128 -1.22 -6.93 2.01
C ILE A 128 -1.20 -7.03 0.48
N PRO A 129 -1.99 -6.22 -0.24
CA PRO A 129 -2.13 -6.39 -1.68
C PRO A 129 -0.86 -5.98 -2.45
N HIS A 130 -0.05 -5.06 -1.92
CA HIS A 130 1.18 -4.59 -2.57
C HIS A 130 2.13 -3.91 -1.56
N PRO A 131 3.47 -3.99 -1.73
CA PRO A 131 4.44 -3.48 -0.77
C PRO A 131 4.45 -1.95 -0.61
N VAL A 132 3.75 -1.23 -1.49
CA VAL A 132 3.63 0.25 -1.43
C VAL A 132 2.96 0.75 -0.14
N PHE A 133 2.20 -0.14 0.52
CA PHE A 133 1.55 0.06 1.82
C PHE A 133 2.45 -0.27 3.01
N LEU A 134 3.67 -0.77 2.77
CA LEU A 134 4.63 -1.07 3.83
C LEU A 134 5.48 0.16 4.13
N HIS A 135 5.77 0.35 5.42
CA HIS A 135 6.60 1.44 5.92
C HIS A 135 7.62 0.92 6.94
N ASP A 136 8.71 1.65 7.12
CA ASP A 136 9.64 1.49 8.23
C ASP A 136 8.97 2.01 9.51
N VAL A 137 8.94 1.20 10.57
CA VAL A 137 8.31 1.53 11.87
C VAL A 137 9.31 2.16 12.84
N SER A 138 10.52 2.49 12.37
CA SER A 138 11.54 3.15 13.19
C SER A 138 11.21 4.63 13.45
N GLU A 139 10.05 4.89 14.04
CA GLU A 139 9.72 5.99 14.97
C GLU A 139 8.22 5.88 15.32
N PRO A 140 7.83 5.72 16.59
CA PRO A 140 6.46 6.07 16.98
C PRO A 140 6.31 7.57 16.72
N GLN A 141 5.57 7.95 15.68
CA GLN A 141 5.04 9.30 15.60
C GLN A 141 4.14 9.49 16.81
N ASP A 142 4.65 10.20 17.81
CA ASP A 142 3.93 10.59 19.00
C ASP A 142 2.62 11.26 18.55
N PRO A 143 1.44 10.71 18.85
CA PRO A 143 0.17 11.33 18.47
C PRO A 143 -0.15 12.58 19.33
N SER A 144 0.82 13.08 20.11
CA SER A 144 0.67 14.25 20.98
C SER A 144 1.64 15.38 20.65
N VAL A 145 1.61 15.90 19.42
CA VAL A 145 1.87 17.34 19.19
C VAL A 145 0.86 17.89 18.17
N SER A 146 -0.42 17.65 18.43
CA SER A 146 -1.45 18.65 18.11
C SER A 146 -1.72 19.40 19.41
N GLU A 147 -0.86 20.37 19.75
CA GLU A 147 -1.20 21.30 20.81
C GLU A 147 -2.42 22.13 20.36
N PRO A 148 -3.44 22.31 21.22
CA PRO A 148 -4.51 23.26 20.95
C PRO A 148 -3.91 24.67 20.92
N GLN A 149 -3.89 25.31 19.75
CA GLN A 149 -3.59 26.73 19.65
C GLN A 149 -4.66 27.53 20.40
N GLU A 150 -4.38 27.90 21.65
CA GLU A 150 -5.02 29.05 22.27
C GLU A 150 -4.63 30.32 21.50
N PRO A 151 -5.55 31.28 21.31
CA PRO A 151 -5.33 32.43 20.44
C PRO A 151 -4.40 33.45 21.13
N SER A 152 -3.09 33.28 20.94
CA SER A 152 -2.09 34.29 21.26
C SER A 152 -2.05 35.32 20.14
N THR A 153 -2.52 36.53 20.46
CA THR A 153 -2.33 37.73 19.65
C THR A 153 -0.84 38.07 19.59
N GLY A 154 -0.14 37.54 18.58
CA GLY A 154 1.27 37.77 18.36
C GLY A 154 1.62 37.56 16.90
N ARG A 155 1.68 38.68 16.15
CA ARG A 155 2.13 38.83 14.76
C ARG A 155 3.24 37.82 14.41
N SER A 156 2.87 36.74 13.73
CA SER A 156 3.78 35.77 13.14
C SER A 156 3.73 35.94 11.62
N GLU A 157 4.91 36.07 11.01
CA GLU A 157 5.07 36.12 9.56
C GLU A 157 4.62 34.77 8.99
N ASP A 158 3.66 34.85 8.08
CA ASP A 158 3.12 33.72 7.32
C ASP A 158 4.26 32.99 6.58
N PRO A 159 4.43 31.66 6.71
CA PRO A 159 5.28 30.94 5.77
C PRO A 159 4.58 30.95 4.42
N ALA A 160 5.26 31.49 3.40
CA ALA A 160 4.73 31.55 2.04
C ALA A 160 4.24 30.15 1.58
N PRO A 161 3.11 30.06 0.86
CA PRO A 161 2.65 28.79 0.32
C PRO A 161 3.75 28.21 -0.58
N ALA A 162 4.03 26.91 -0.42
CA ALA A 162 4.92 26.17 -1.32
C ALA A 162 4.54 26.50 -2.78
N ASP A 163 5.54 26.85 -3.58
CA ASP A 163 5.39 27.35 -4.96
C ASP A 163 4.65 26.31 -5.81
N VAL A 164 3.33 26.46 -5.95
CA VAL A 164 2.49 25.54 -6.71
C VAL A 164 2.90 25.65 -8.19
N ASP A 165 3.46 24.57 -8.75
CA ASP A 165 3.96 24.56 -10.13
C ASP A 165 2.81 24.58 -11.15
N PHE A 166 2.40 25.78 -11.55
CA PHE A 166 1.46 26.03 -12.64
C PHE A 166 2.14 26.00 -14.03
N ARG A 167 3.44 25.71 -14.13
CA ARG A 167 4.14 25.83 -15.42
C ARG A 167 3.75 24.69 -16.34
N PRO A 168 3.22 24.99 -17.54
CA PRO A 168 2.92 23.97 -18.53
C PRO A 168 4.21 23.28 -19.00
N ARG A 169 4.19 21.95 -19.02
CA ARG A 169 5.26 21.12 -19.56
C ARG A 169 4.77 20.51 -20.87
N MET A 170 5.47 20.80 -21.96
CA MET A 170 5.17 20.16 -23.24
C MET A 170 5.65 18.70 -23.17
N ILE A 171 4.73 17.77 -23.37
CA ILE A 171 5.04 16.34 -23.50
C ILE A 171 5.00 16.00 -24.99
N ALA A 172 6.17 15.73 -25.58
CA ALA A 172 6.26 15.31 -26.98
C ALA A 172 6.40 13.79 -27.10
N THR A 173 6.88 13.11 -26.05
CA THR A 173 7.14 11.67 -26.04
C THR A 173 6.56 10.97 -24.80
N PRO A 174 6.25 9.66 -24.88
CA PRO A 174 5.87 8.87 -23.71
C PRO A 174 6.92 8.94 -22.59
N ASP A 175 8.21 8.89 -22.89
CA ASP A 175 9.28 8.96 -21.89
C ASP A 175 9.31 10.29 -21.13
N GLU A 176 9.01 11.40 -21.82
CA GLU A 176 8.85 12.71 -21.17
C GLU A 176 7.61 12.73 -20.27
N ALA A 177 6.53 12.06 -20.66
CA ALA A 177 5.34 11.90 -19.83
C ALA A 177 5.63 11.08 -18.58
N THR A 178 6.31 9.93 -18.73
CA THR A 178 6.73 9.07 -17.63
C THR A 178 7.62 9.83 -16.65
N ARG A 179 8.60 10.61 -17.13
CA ARG A 179 9.46 11.45 -16.25
C ARG A 179 8.68 12.57 -15.55
N ALA A 180 7.71 13.18 -16.24
CA ALA A 180 6.85 14.18 -15.63
C ALA A 180 5.98 13.57 -14.52
N LEU A 181 5.41 12.38 -14.76
CA LEU A 181 4.67 11.61 -13.77
C LEU A 181 5.56 11.21 -12.59
N GLU A 182 6.76 10.67 -12.82
CA GLU A 182 7.72 10.33 -11.75
C GLU A 182 7.97 11.54 -10.83
N SER A 183 8.22 12.71 -11.42
CA SER A 183 8.43 13.95 -10.67
C SER A 183 7.22 14.35 -9.84
N VAL A 184 6.02 14.32 -10.42
CA VAL A 184 4.80 14.75 -9.73
C VAL A 184 4.36 13.76 -8.67
N LEU A 185 4.39 12.46 -8.96
CA LEU A 185 4.05 11.41 -8.00
C LEU A 185 5.05 11.40 -6.84
N SER A 186 6.35 11.58 -7.11
CA SER A 186 7.33 11.64 -6.04
C SER A 186 7.13 12.84 -5.11
N GLU A 187 6.65 13.96 -5.66
CA GLU A 187 6.28 15.14 -4.88
C GLU A 187 5.01 14.88 -4.03
N VAL A 188 3.95 14.33 -4.64
CA VAL A 188 2.67 14.05 -3.96
C VAL A 188 2.86 13.08 -2.81
N TYR A 189 3.62 12.00 -3.00
CA TYR A 189 3.85 10.97 -1.99
C TYR A 189 5.06 11.23 -1.10
N GLN A 190 5.75 12.37 -1.28
CA GLN A 190 6.96 12.76 -0.53
C GLN A 190 8.03 11.66 -0.45
N ARG A 191 8.12 10.83 -1.49
CA ARG A 191 9.06 9.71 -1.60
C ARG A 191 9.37 9.45 -3.06
N ARG A 192 10.48 8.78 -3.34
CA ARG A 192 10.79 8.39 -4.72
C ARG A 192 9.80 7.34 -5.20
N VAL A 193 9.05 7.65 -6.26
CA VAL A 193 8.12 6.72 -6.94
C VAL A 193 8.66 6.43 -8.33
N THR A 194 9.15 5.23 -8.57
CA THR A 194 9.70 4.81 -9.88
C THR A 194 8.72 3.90 -10.61
N PRO A 195 8.65 3.94 -11.95
CA PRO A 195 7.84 3.01 -12.70
C PRO A 195 8.46 1.59 -12.66
N ASP A 196 7.66 0.60 -13.02
CA ASP A 196 8.14 -0.75 -13.31
C ASP A 196 8.70 -0.88 -14.74
N GLU A 197 9.04 -2.11 -15.14
CA GLU A 197 9.58 -2.41 -16.48
C GLU A 197 8.59 -2.16 -17.62
N HIS A 198 7.31 -1.94 -17.30
CA HIS A 198 6.22 -1.65 -18.23
C HIS A 198 5.81 -0.17 -18.24
N ASP A 199 6.61 0.71 -17.62
CA ASP A 199 6.34 2.14 -17.43
C ASP A 199 5.11 2.43 -16.55
N VAL A 200 4.80 1.52 -15.62
CA VAL A 200 3.66 1.64 -14.71
C VAL A 200 4.12 2.09 -13.32
N PHE A 201 3.54 3.17 -12.84
CA PHE A 201 3.65 3.60 -11.46
C PHE A 201 2.57 2.94 -10.62
N THR A 202 2.93 2.40 -9.46
CA THR A 202 1.97 1.87 -8.48
C THR A 202 2.00 2.74 -7.24
N VAL A 203 0.87 3.33 -6.90
CA VAL A 203 0.73 4.26 -5.78
C VAL A 203 -0.52 3.94 -4.95
N PRO A 204 -0.53 4.26 -3.65
CA PRO A 204 -1.73 4.10 -2.84
C PRO A 204 -2.69 5.27 -3.08
N ALA A 205 -3.98 4.96 -3.23
CA ALA A 205 -5.08 5.91 -3.19
C ALA A 205 -5.96 5.50 -2.00
N GLY A 206 -5.62 6.06 -0.82
CA GLY A 206 -6.10 5.62 0.49
C GLY A 206 -5.98 4.11 0.70
N TYR A 207 -7.08 3.38 0.61
CA TYR A 207 -7.14 1.92 0.83
C TYR A 207 -6.99 1.06 -0.42
N VAL A 208 -6.96 1.67 -1.60
CA VAL A 208 -6.83 0.94 -2.87
C VAL A 208 -5.51 1.24 -3.57
N LEU A 209 -5.17 0.38 -4.52
CA LEU A 209 -4.02 0.59 -5.40
C LEU A 209 -4.46 1.37 -6.62
N LEU A 210 -3.69 2.38 -6.96
CA LEU A 210 -3.83 3.10 -8.21
C LEU A 210 -2.58 2.87 -9.04
N PHE A 211 -2.80 2.31 -10.22
CA PHE A 211 -1.78 2.16 -11.22
C PHE A 211 -1.89 3.26 -12.24
N ILE A 212 -0.77 3.88 -12.59
CA ILE A 212 -0.72 5.06 -13.43
C ILE A 212 0.33 4.83 -14.51
N ARG A 213 -0.02 5.05 -15.78
CA ARG A 213 0.95 5.03 -16.88
C ARG A 213 0.64 6.07 -17.94
N ALA A 214 1.68 6.61 -18.57
CA ALA A 214 1.51 7.38 -19.78
C ALA A 214 1.15 6.44 -20.96
N HIS A 215 0.19 6.83 -21.78
CA HIS A 215 -0.17 6.07 -22.97
C HIS A 215 0.96 6.17 -24.01
N ARG A 216 1.36 5.03 -24.59
CA ARG A 216 2.53 4.93 -25.48
C ARG A 216 2.41 5.72 -26.79
N SER A 217 1.20 6.08 -27.19
CA SER A 217 0.94 6.72 -28.49
C SER A 217 -0.02 7.90 -28.44
N LEU A 218 -0.55 8.23 -27.27
CA LEU A 218 -1.56 9.28 -27.09
C LEU A 218 -1.14 10.18 -25.94
N PRO A 219 -1.45 11.49 -25.99
CA PRO A 219 -1.19 12.43 -24.89
C PRO A 219 -2.22 12.23 -23.77
N LEU A 220 -2.20 11.03 -23.20
CA LEU A 220 -3.15 10.53 -22.23
C LEU A 220 -2.38 9.82 -21.12
N VAL A 221 -2.72 10.11 -19.88
CA VAL A 221 -2.32 9.30 -18.73
C VAL A 221 -3.51 8.44 -18.35
N VAL A 222 -3.29 7.13 -18.22
CA VAL A 222 -4.33 6.19 -17.81
C VAL A 222 -4.07 5.78 -16.38
N LEU A 223 -5.14 5.82 -15.59
CA LEU A 223 -5.17 5.37 -14.21
C LEU A 223 -6.10 4.18 -14.12
N ARG A 224 -5.70 3.13 -13.41
CA ARG A 224 -6.52 1.94 -13.18
C ARG A 224 -6.37 1.49 -11.74
N SER A 225 -7.48 1.12 -11.12
CA SER A 225 -7.53 0.60 -9.77
C SER A 225 -8.37 -0.68 -9.73
N PRO A 226 -7.77 -1.86 -9.44
CA PRO A 226 -8.55 -3.04 -9.11
C PRO A 226 -9.20 -2.83 -7.74
N LEU A 227 -10.53 -2.88 -7.67
CA LEU A 227 -11.28 -2.60 -6.44
C LEU A 227 -11.70 -3.89 -5.75
N VAL A 228 -12.27 -4.84 -6.49
CA VAL A 228 -12.71 -6.11 -5.92
C VAL A 228 -12.23 -7.23 -6.82
N SER A 229 -11.40 -8.11 -6.28
CA SER A 229 -11.03 -9.38 -6.90
C SER A 229 -12.01 -10.48 -6.50
N SER A 230 -12.32 -11.37 -7.44
CA SER A 230 -13.17 -12.55 -7.25
C SER A 230 -14.59 -12.25 -6.71
N VAL A 231 -15.39 -11.55 -7.52
CA VAL A 231 -16.81 -11.27 -7.26
C VAL A 231 -17.60 -12.58 -7.09
N GLU A 232 -18.35 -12.70 -5.97
CA GLU A 232 -19.20 -13.87 -5.71
C GLU A 232 -20.57 -13.79 -6.41
N ASP A 233 -21.12 -12.58 -6.57
CA ASP A 233 -22.41 -12.31 -7.21
C ASP A 233 -22.25 -11.42 -8.46
N PRO A 234 -22.12 -12.01 -9.66
CA PRO A 234 -21.96 -11.26 -10.91
C PRO A 234 -23.14 -10.34 -11.23
N ALA A 235 -24.37 -10.73 -10.89
CA ALA A 235 -25.56 -9.93 -11.18
C ALA A 235 -25.62 -8.68 -10.30
N ALA A 236 -25.24 -8.82 -9.02
CA ALA A 236 -25.07 -7.66 -8.13
C ALA A 236 -23.94 -6.76 -8.63
N ALA A 237 -22.80 -7.33 -9.05
CA ALA A 237 -21.69 -6.54 -9.58
C ALA A 237 -22.05 -5.74 -10.85
N GLU A 238 -22.77 -6.33 -11.80
CA GLU A 238 -23.24 -5.62 -12.98
C GLU A 238 -24.16 -4.43 -12.61
N ALA A 239 -25.07 -4.64 -11.66
CA ALA A 239 -25.96 -3.59 -11.19
C ALA A 239 -25.20 -2.45 -10.47
N GLU A 240 -24.26 -2.80 -9.59
CA GLU A 240 -23.42 -1.83 -8.87
C GLU A 240 -22.54 -1.03 -9.84
N VAL A 241 -21.89 -1.69 -10.81
CA VAL A 241 -21.09 -0.99 -11.84
C VAL A 241 -21.96 -0.06 -12.69
N ALA A 242 -23.20 -0.42 -12.99
CA ALA A 242 -24.12 0.48 -13.70
C ALA A 242 -24.52 1.70 -12.86
N ILE A 243 -24.69 1.53 -11.54
CA ILE A 243 -24.96 2.63 -10.61
C ILE A 243 -23.75 3.56 -10.50
N LEU A 244 -22.56 3.00 -10.26
CA LEU A 244 -21.32 3.76 -10.12
C LEU A 244 -21.02 4.57 -11.39
N ASN A 245 -21.16 3.97 -12.58
CA ASN A 245 -20.95 4.69 -13.84
C ASN A 245 -21.99 5.77 -14.14
N ARG A 246 -23.18 5.70 -13.52
CA ARG A 246 -24.19 6.75 -13.65
C ARG A 246 -23.84 7.96 -12.79
N ASP A 247 -23.27 7.72 -11.62
CA ASP A 247 -23.10 8.72 -10.57
C ASP A 247 -21.66 9.28 -10.53
N SER A 248 -20.67 8.55 -11.04
CA SER A 248 -19.28 8.97 -11.09
C SER A 248 -19.00 10.02 -12.17
N LEU A 249 -18.13 10.96 -11.80
CA LEU A 249 -17.62 12.00 -12.71
C LEU A 249 -16.15 11.77 -13.08
N TRP A 250 -15.40 11.06 -12.24
CA TRP A 250 -13.95 10.92 -12.36
C TRP A 250 -13.53 9.55 -12.86
N CYS A 251 -14.29 8.51 -12.56
CA CYS A 251 -13.95 7.12 -12.87
C CYS A 251 -15.01 6.45 -13.75
N ARG A 252 -14.53 5.57 -14.61
CA ARG A 252 -15.34 4.55 -15.26
C ARG A 252 -15.11 3.22 -14.55
N TYR A 253 -16.18 2.54 -14.20
CA TYR A 253 -16.14 1.22 -13.58
C TYR A 253 -16.37 0.14 -14.61
N VAL A 254 -15.56 -0.91 -14.55
CA VAL A 254 -15.60 -2.05 -15.48
C VAL A 254 -15.65 -3.33 -14.67
N PHE A 255 -16.57 -4.21 -15.04
CA PHE A 255 -16.65 -5.59 -14.56
C PHE A 255 -16.38 -6.54 -15.73
N ASP A 256 -15.40 -7.42 -15.57
CA ASP A 256 -14.99 -8.38 -16.61
C ASP A 256 -15.53 -9.80 -16.37
N GLY A 257 -16.37 -9.97 -15.34
CA GLY A 257 -16.94 -11.26 -14.92
C GLY A 257 -16.33 -11.79 -13.62
N GLU A 258 -15.13 -11.33 -13.24
CA GLU A 258 -14.48 -11.74 -11.99
C GLU A 258 -14.03 -10.56 -11.14
N THR A 259 -13.57 -9.48 -11.77
CA THR A 259 -12.96 -8.34 -11.10
C THR A 259 -13.71 -7.05 -11.43
N ILE A 260 -13.92 -6.21 -10.41
CA ILE A 260 -14.37 -4.83 -10.61
C ILE A 260 -13.15 -3.91 -10.55
N SER A 261 -12.97 -3.10 -11.58
CA SER A 261 -11.90 -2.11 -11.65
C SER A 261 -12.46 -0.72 -11.96
N ALA A 262 -11.82 0.31 -11.42
CA ALA A 262 -12.02 1.69 -11.81
C ALA A 262 -10.92 2.10 -12.80
N GLU A 263 -11.30 2.85 -13.83
CA GLU A 263 -10.43 3.37 -14.86
C GLU A 263 -10.67 4.87 -15.00
N ALA A 264 -9.61 5.66 -15.06
CA ALA A 264 -9.69 7.09 -15.30
C ALA A 264 -8.66 7.51 -16.36
N GLU A 265 -9.01 8.54 -17.11
CA GLU A 265 -8.22 9.03 -18.22
C GLU A 265 -7.94 10.52 -18.01
N PHE A 266 -6.67 10.88 -17.90
CA PHE A 266 -6.23 12.28 -17.87
C PHE A 266 -5.65 12.66 -19.23
N VAL A 267 -6.46 13.35 -20.03
CA VAL A 267 -6.07 13.86 -21.34
C VAL A 267 -5.42 15.22 -21.16
N ASP A 268 -4.11 15.28 -21.39
CA ASP A 268 -3.41 16.57 -21.39
C ASP A 268 -2.31 16.58 -22.45
N ARG A 269 -2.47 17.44 -23.46
CA ARG A 269 -1.45 17.69 -24.48
C ARG A 269 -0.31 18.56 -23.95
N VAL A 270 -0.58 19.34 -22.90
CA VAL A 270 0.37 20.26 -22.29
C VAL A 270 0.28 20.04 -20.80
N PHE A 271 1.01 19.04 -20.32
CA PHE A 271 0.94 18.58 -18.95
C PHE A 271 1.20 19.70 -17.95
N VAL A 272 0.15 20.05 -17.21
CA VAL A 272 0.23 20.99 -16.09
C VAL A 272 0.24 20.16 -14.79
N PRO A 273 1.38 20.10 -14.06
CA PRO A 273 1.52 19.29 -12.85
C PRO A 273 0.40 19.48 -11.82
N VAL A 274 -0.01 20.73 -11.57
CA VAL A 274 -1.08 21.01 -10.61
C VAL A 274 -2.44 20.43 -11.03
N ASN A 275 -2.76 20.41 -12.33
CA ASN A 275 -4.01 19.83 -12.81
C ASN A 275 -4.02 18.32 -12.59
N PHE A 276 -2.90 17.66 -12.86
CA PHE A 276 -2.75 16.24 -12.58
C PHE A 276 -2.87 15.95 -11.08
N LYS A 277 -2.25 16.76 -10.21
CA LYS A 277 -2.36 16.60 -8.75
C LYS A 277 -3.81 16.73 -8.26
N ILE A 278 -4.55 17.73 -8.76
CA ILE A 278 -5.97 17.91 -8.43
C ILE A 278 -6.75 16.67 -8.89
N HIS A 279 -6.58 16.25 -10.14
CA HIS A 279 -7.31 15.08 -10.65
C HIS A 279 -6.98 13.79 -9.89
N LEU A 280 -5.71 13.59 -9.55
CA LEU A 280 -5.26 12.47 -8.74
C LEU A 280 -5.90 12.49 -7.34
N ALA A 281 -6.02 13.67 -6.72
CA ALA A 281 -6.65 13.81 -5.41
C ALA A 281 -8.15 13.50 -5.47
N GLU A 282 -8.87 14.01 -6.47
CA GLU A 282 -10.31 13.76 -6.67
C GLU A 282 -10.58 12.27 -6.96
N ILE A 283 -9.80 11.64 -7.83
CA ILE A 283 -9.88 10.20 -8.10
C ILE A 283 -9.62 9.41 -6.80
N SER A 284 -8.57 9.76 -6.05
CA SER A 284 -8.24 9.03 -4.83
C SER A 284 -9.35 9.11 -3.80
N ALA A 285 -9.95 10.29 -3.61
CA ALA A 285 -11.08 10.48 -2.71
C ALA A 285 -12.32 9.67 -3.14
N GLU A 286 -12.67 9.70 -4.43
CA GLU A 286 -13.79 8.91 -4.95
C GLU A 286 -13.58 7.40 -4.76
N LEU A 287 -12.36 6.91 -5.02
CA LEU A 287 -12.04 5.49 -4.88
C LEU A 287 -12.10 5.02 -3.42
N ASP A 288 -11.67 5.85 -2.47
CA ASP A 288 -11.79 5.56 -1.04
C ASP A 288 -13.25 5.44 -0.58
N ASP A 289 -14.09 6.39 -1.01
CA ASP A 289 -15.52 6.38 -0.71
C ASP A 289 -16.21 5.14 -1.29
N VAL A 290 -15.92 4.83 -2.57
CA VAL A 290 -16.54 3.72 -3.28
C VAL A 290 -16.05 2.37 -2.78
N TYR A 291 -14.76 2.19 -2.53
CA TYR A 291 -14.18 0.90 -2.18
C TYR A 291 -14.79 0.31 -0.91
N SER A 292 -14.90 1.14 0.15
CA SER A 292 -15.41 0.68 1.44
C SER A 292 -16.82 0.10 1.32
N ASP A 293 -17.64 0.68 0.47
CA ASP A 293 -19.05 0.39 0.28
C ASP A 293 -19.28 -0.74 -0.73
N LEU A 294 -18.55 -0.69 -1.84
CA LEU A 294 -18.58 -1.67 -2.91
C LEU A 294 -18.19 -3.04 -2.39
N ALA A 295 -17.07 -3.13 -1.66
CA ALA A 295 -16.57 -4.37 -1.09
C ALA A 295 -17.65 -5.13 -0.29
N HIS A 296 -18.41 -4.43 0.55
CA HIS A 296 -19.50 -5.03 1.33
C HIS A 296 -20.67 -5.53 0.46
N ARG A 297 -20.97 -4.83 -0.64
CA ARG A 297 -22.13 -5.13 -1.50
C ARG A 297 -21.89 -6.31 -2.44
N VAL A 298 -20.69 -6.46 -2.99
CA VAL A 298 -20.38 -7.51 -3.99
C VAL A 298 -19.71 -8.78 -3.45
N THR A 299 -19.13 -8.76 -2.24
CA THR A 299 -18.48 -9.96 -1.65
C THR A 299 -19.37 -10.77 -0.68
N GLY A 300 -20.63 -10.36 -0.48
CA GLY A 300 -21.58 -11.07 0.39
C GLY A 300 -21.13 -11.16 1.86
N ARG A 301 -21.83 -11.98 2.67
CA ARG A 301 -21.67 -12.09 4.15
C ARG A 301 -20.30 -12.63 4.64
N ARG A 302 -19.28 -12.65 3.79
CA ARG A 302 -17.93 -13.14 4.10
C ARG A 302 -16.86 -12.06 4.01
N TRP A 303 -17.24 -10.78 3.87
CA TRP A 303 -16.35 -9.68 4.19
C TRP A 303 -15.89 -9.83 5.65
N ARG A 304 -14.66 -10.36 5.82
CA ARG A 304 -13.97 -10.35 7.11
C ARG A 304 -13.59 -8.91 7.35
N ASP A 305 -14.53 -8.25 8.01
CA ASP A 305 -14.39 -6.92 8.52
C ASP A 305 -13.08 -6.82 9.31
N LEU A 306 -12.08 -6.16 8.73
CA LEU A 306 -10.87 -5.75 9.45
C LEU A 306 -11.21 -4.71 10.53
N ARG A 307 -12.46 -4.25 10.63
CA ARG A 307 -12.98 -3.40 11.70
C ARG A 307 -13.89 -4.11 12.72
N ALA A 308 -14.39 -5.33 12.50
CA ALA A 308 -15.32 -6.00 13.44
C ALA A 308 -14.70 -7.09 14.35
N ALA A 309 -13.43 -6.96 14.72
CA ALA A 309 -12.88 -7.77 15.82
C ALA A 309 -13.14 -7.17 17.21
N ASP A 310 -13.82 -6.01 17.34
CA ASP A 310 -13.86 -5.24 18.59
C ASP A 310 -15.23 -5.10 19.27
N ASP A 311 -16.20 -5.96 18.99
CA ASP A 311 -17.45 -5.97 19.78
C ASP A 311 -17.88 -7.37 20.23
N HIS A 312 -17.07 -7.97 21.11
CA HIS A 312 -17.54 -8.98 22.06
C HIS A 312 -17.13 -8.57 23.48
N ARG A 313 -17.88 -7.64 24.08
CA ARG A 313 -17.91 -7.56 25.55
C ARG A 313 -18.53 -8.85 26.11
N PRO A 314 -17.85 -9.59 27.00
CA PRO A 314 -18.50 -10.68 27.71
C PRO A 314 -19.54 -10.08 28.67
N ARG A 315 -20.79 -10.54 28.55
CA ARG A 315 -21.81 -10.30 29.55
C ARG A 315 -21.35 -10.93 30.87
N GLU A 316 -21.28 -10.10 31.91
CA GLU A 316 -21.13 -10.51 33.30
C GLU A 316 -22.16 -11.59 33.67
N GLN A 317 -21.67 -12.65 34.31
CA GLN A 317 -22.43 -13.49 35.25
C GLN A 317 -21.60 -13.64 36.51
#